data_AF-A0A6I2H148-F1
#
_entry.id   AF-A0A6I2H148-F1
#
_cell.length_a   1.000
_cell.length_b   1.000
_cell.length_c   1.000
_cell.angle_alpha   90.00
_cell.angle_beta   90.00
_cell.angle_gamma   90.00
#
_symmetry.space_group_name_H-M   'P 1'
#
loop_
_entity.id
_entity.type
_entity.pdbx_description
1 polymer ?
#
loop_
_entity_poly.entity_id
_entity_poly.type
_entity_poly.pdbx_seq_one_letter_code
_entity_poly.pdbx_strand_id
1 'polypeptide(L)'
;MSSGPDAPESPAAESTVASAPDGLPPLPVFAAAEQVCGNCKLWRAHSVDHRGWVGPCRIQGGRGMFPPSAPICDKYVAKGSAAPASAPAAAPRARNVLRGGSPGIGPRVVRHRPGPQQQVDLGDLSMTREELMEIFREAAGEGEAPPLAGKWEGGTLQLIPGKPELQAKELPIDSLFHKVVMVRDRLRVLEQKLNAHPKLTDAEKVELQSYITRVYGSLTSFNHLFRDKDDQFTGAKSEE
;
A
#
# COMPACT_ATOMS: atom_id res chain seq x y z
N MET A 1 61.77 8.92 44.72
CA MET A 1 60.34 9.00 45.06
C MET A 1 59.70 10.00 44.13
N SER A 2 58.79 9.51 43.27
CA SER A 2 57.71 10.23 42.58
C SER A 2 58.09 11.34 41.61
N SER A 3 57.46 11.60 40.47
CA SER A 3 56.48 10.96 39.58
C SER A 3 56.32 11.98 38.43
N GLY A 4 56.15 11.55 37.18
CA GLY A 4 55.77 12.47 36.09
C GLY A 4 55.92 11.86 34.69
N PRO A 5 54.80 11.48 34.02
CA PRO A 5 54.80 10.72 32.76
C PRO A 5 54.53 11.58 31.50
N ASP A 6 54.79 10.94 30.35
CA ASP A 6 54.15 11.09 29.03
C ASP A 6 54.15 12.43 28.26
N ALA A 7 54.72 12.38 27.05
CA ALA A 7 54.11 12.97 25.86
C ALA A 7 54.62 12.25 24.59
N PRO A 8 53.83 11.33 23.98
CA PRO A 8 54.10 10.87 22.64
C PRO A 8 53.43 11.76 21.58
N GLU A 9 54.18 11.90 20.50
CA GLU A 9 53.92 12.49 19.19
C GLU A 9 52.48 12.27 18.68
N SER A 10 51.84 13.33 18.16
CA SER A 10 50.57 13.24 17.44
C SER A 10 50.73 12.44 16.15
N PRO A 11 49.91 11.39 15.90
CA PRO A 11 49.77 10.86 14.57
C PRO A 11 48.75 11.70 13.79
N ALA A 12 49.18 12.14 12.60
CA ALA A 12 48.31 12.71 11.57
C ALA A 12 47.15 11.75 11.28
N ALA A 13 45.93 12.26 11.37
CA ALA A 13 44.73 11.52 11.03
C ALA A 13 44.67 11.30 9.51
N GLU A 14 45.03 10.09 9.10
CA GLU A 14 44.80 9.55 7.77
C GLU A 14 43.28 9.43 7.55
N SER A 15 42.74 10.27 6.66
CA SER A 15 41.33 10.27 6.31
C SER A 15 41.02 9.07 5.40
N THR A 16 40.30 8.10 5.94
CA THR A 16 39.81 6.91 5.23
C THR A 16 38.77 7.30 4.17
N VAL A 17 39.13 7.14 2.90
CA VAL A 17 38.21 7.26 1.76
C VAL A 17 37.34 6.01 1.66
N ALA A 18 36.03 6.16 1.92
CA ALA A 18 35.05 5.11 1.68
C ALA A 18 34.93 4.87 0.16
N SER A 19 35.52 3.77 -0.32
CA SER A 19 35.47 3.37 -1.74
C SER A 19 34.10 2.76 -2.06
N ALA A 20 33.43 3.27 -3.09
CA ALA A 20 32.15 2.76 -3.59
C ALA A 20 32.37 1.61 -4.59
N PRO A 21 31.49 0.59 -4.65
CA PRO A 21 31.57 -0.49 -5.64
C PRO A 21 31.04 0.00 -7.00
N ASP A 22 31.55 -0.58 -8.08
CA ASP A 22 31.18 -0.37 -9.49
C ASP A 22 31.55 0.98 -10.12
N GLY A 23 32.79 1.14 -10.61
CA GLY A 23 33.21 2.00 -11.75
C GLY A 23 32.72 3.46 -11.85
N LEU A 24 31.99 3.95 -10.86
CA LEU A 24 31.28 5.21 -10.81
C LEU A 24 32.16 6.22 -10.08
N PRO A 25 32.14 7.49 -10.49
CA PRO A 25 32.89 8.52 -9.78
C PRO A 25 32.45 8.58 -8.31
N PRO A 26 33.36 8.82 -7.36
CA PRO A 26 32.99 8.99 -5.96
C PRO A 26 31.96 10.12 -5.84
N LEU A 27 31.03 9.98 -4.88
CA LEU A 27 30.07 11.03 -4.61
C LEU A 27 30.81 12.31 -4.17
N PRO A 28 30.48 13.48 -4.74
CA PRO A 28 31.10 14.73 -4.33
C PRO A 28 30.79 15.02 -2.86
N VAL A 29 31.84 15.40 -2.12
CA VAL A 29 31.74 15.80 -0.71
C VAL A 29 31.63 17.32 -0.66
N PHE A 30 30.64 17.82 0.08
CA PHE A 30 30.39 19.25 0.25
C PHE A 30 30.68 19.65 1.70
N ALA A 31 30.97 20.93 1.93
CA ALA A 31 31.19 21.42 3.29
C ALA A 31 29.89 21.31 4.10
N ALA A 32 29.96 20.95 5.40
CA ALA A 32 28.77 20.68 6.20
C ALA A 32 27.79 21.87 6.34
N ALA A 33 28.29 23.11 6.24
CA ALA A 33 27.49 24.33 6.30
C ALA A 33 26.82 24.68 4.95
N GLU A 34 27.17 23.98 3.87
CA GLU A 34 26.72 24.28 2.52
C GLU A 34 25.30 23.75 2.27
N GLN A 35 24.38 24.64 1.90
CA GLN A 35 22.96 24.32 1.68
C GLN A 35 22.69 23.77 0.27
N VAL A 36 23.32 22.65 -0.05
CA VAL A 36 23.22 21.99 -1.35
C VAL A 36 22.46 20.67 -1.28
N CYS A 37 21.87 20.25 -2.39
CA CYS A 37 21.11 19.00 -2.47
C CYS A 37 21.88 17.78 -1.92
N GLY A 38 23.20 17.67 -2.12
CA GLY A 38 24.04 16.59 -1.60
C GLY A 38 24.03 16.47 -0.07
N ASN A 39 23.88 17.60 0.64
CA ASN A 39 23.78 17.67 2.09
C ASN A 39 22.33 17.65 2.60
N CYS A 40 21.34 17.54 1.71
CA CYS A 40 19.93 17.54 2.06
C CYS A 40 19.42 16.11 2.33
N LYS A 41 18.69 15.91 3.43
CA LYS A 41 18.04 14.63 3.80
C LYS A 41 17.01 14.14 2.76
N LEU A 42 16.48 15.06 1.95
CA LEU A 42 15.39 14.79 1.00
C LEU A 42 15.88 14.35 -0.39
N TRP A 43 17.17 14.52 -0.67
CA TRP A 43 17.78 14.14 -1.94
C TRP A 43 18.54 12.82 -1.78
N ARG A 44 18.57 12.01 -2.85
CA ARG A 44 19.32 10.75 -2.90
C ARG A 44 20.02 10.61 -4.23
N ALA A 45 21.30 10.22 -4.22
CA ALA A 45 22.01 9.87 -5.43
C ALA A 45 21.31 8.71 -6.15
N HIS A 46 21.10 8.82 -7.46
CA HIS A 46 20.38 7.84 -8.26
C HIS A 46 21.19 7.36 -9.47
N SER A 47 21.73 8.28 -10.26
CA SER A 47 22.50 7.96 -11.48
C SER A 47 23.58 9.02 -11.75
N VAL A 48 24.46 8.77 -12.72
CA VAL A 48 25.48 9.72 -13.17
C VAL A 48 25.16 10.14 -14.60
N ASP A 49 25.03 11.44 -14.82
CA ASP A 49 24.85 12.07 -16.14
C ASP A 49 26.16 12.79 -16.55
N HIS A 50 26.16 13.45 -17.72
CA HIS A 50 27.21 14.39 -18.14
C HIS A 50 27.49 15.54 -17.14
N ARG A 51 26.59 15.77 -16.18
CA ARG A 51 26.70 16.77 -15.09
C ARG A 51 27.30 16.18 -13.80
N GLY A 52 27.71 14.91 -13.83
CA GLY A 52 28.05 14.13 -12.65
C GLY A 52 26.83 13.47 -12.02
N TRP A 53 26.91 13.18 -10.73
CA TRP A 53 25.82 12.56 -9.97
C TRP A 53 24.53 13.38 -10.07
N VAL A 54 23.41 12.71 -10.26
CA VAL A 54 22.08 13.28 -10.23
C VAL A 54 21.14 12.40 -9.41
N GLY A 55 20.12 13.04 -8.85
CA GLY A 55 19.21 12.38 -7.92
C GLY A 55 17.87 13.08 -7.78
N PRO A 56 16.80 12.36 -7.43
CA PRO A 56 15.49 12.95 -7.23
C PRO A 56 15.40 13.61 -5.85
N CYS A 57 14.55 14.64 -5.74
CA CYS A 57 14.16 15.23 -4.47
C CYS A 57 12.79 14.71 -4.05
N ARG A 58 12.66 14.19 -2.83
CA ARG A 58 11.41 13.60 -2.30
C ARG A 58 10.23 14.57 -2.26
N ILE A 59 10.47 15.87 -2.12
CA ILE A 59 9.42 16.92 -2.08
C ILE A 59 9.22 17.60 -3.43
N GLN A 60 10.19 17.52 -4.33
CA GLN A 60 10.13 18.12 -5.68
C GLN A 60 10.19 17.04 -6.76
N GLY A 61 9.48 15.92 -6.55
CA GLY A 61 9.49 14.77 -7.46
C GLY A 61 9.08 15.11 -8.90
N GLY A 62 8.26 16.14 -9.09
CA GLY A 62 7.81 16.59 -10.41
C GLY A 62 8.84 17.40 -11.23
N ARG A 63 10.01 17.72 -10.66
CA ARG A 63 11.04 18.51 -11.37
C ARG A 63 12.21 17.67 -11.93
N GLY A 64 12.22 16.37 -11.71
CA GLY A 64 13.23 15.45 -12.27
C GLY A 64 14.49 15.28 -11.42
N MET A 65 15.60 14.92 -12.07
CA MET A 65 16.89 14.60 -11.45
C MET A 65 17.80 15.85 -11.39
N PHE A 66 18.30 16.16 -10.19
CA PHE A 66 19.14 17.33 -9.94
C PHE A 66 20.55 16.94 -9.53
N PRO A 67 21.57 17.75 -9.88
CA PRO A 67 22.92 17.57 -9.37
C PRO A 67 22.97 17.87 -7.86
N PRO A 68 23.91 17.25 -7.14
CA PRO A 68 24.05 17.45 -5.70
C PRO A 68 24.50 18.87 -5.34
N SER A 69 25.09 19.63 -6.27
CA SER A 69 25.57 21.01 -6.06
C SER A 69 24.50 22.10 -6.16
N ALA A 70 23.22 21.76 -6.38
CA ALA A 70 22.14 22.75 -6.53
C ALA A 70 21.89 23.53 -5.21
N PRO A 71 22.11 24.86 -5.15
CA PRO A 71 22.28 25.58 -3.86
C PRO A 71 21.10 26.44 -3.36
N ILE A 72 19.85 26.24 -3.79
CA ILE A 72 18.78 27.25 -3.58
C ILE A 72 17.40 26.66 -3.21
N CYS A 73 17.36 25.78 -2.22
CA CYS A 73 16.10 25.14 -1.81
C CYS A 73 15.59 25.72 -0.48
N ASP A 74 14.46 26.43 -0.50
CA ASP A 74 13.76 26.91 0.70
C ASP A 74 13.27 25.77 1.62
N LYS A 75 13.31 24.54 1.13
CA LYS A 75 12.92 23.31 1.85
C LYS A 75 14.12 22.45 2.22
N TYR A 76 15.32 23.03 2.21
CA TYR A 76 16.54 22.33 2.61
C TYR A 76 16.43 21.80 4.05
N VAL A 77 16.82 20.55 4.24
CA VAL A 77 16.89 19.91 5.55
C VAL A 77 18.23 19.22 5.66
N ALA A 78 19.10 19.71 6.54
CA ALA A 78 20.45 19.17 6.69
C ALA A 78 20.44 17.66 7.01
N LYS A 79 21.31 16.91 6.35
CA LYS A 79 21.47 15.47 6.59
C LYS A 79 21.99 15.28 8.02
N GLY A 80 21.25 14.49 8.81
CA GLY A 80 21.56 14.30 10.24
C GLY A 80 20.88 15.29 11.19
N SER A 81 20.18 16.33 10.71
CA SER A 81 19.34 17.13 11.60
C SER A 81 18.12 16.32 12.06
N ALA A 82 17.88 16.27 13.37
CA ALA A 82 16.62 15.78 13.93
C ALA A 82 15.46 16.56 13.30
N ALA A 83 14.38 15.86 12.94
CA ALA A 83 13.20 16.53 12.41
C ALA A 83 12.69 17.53 13.47
N PRO A 84 12.40 18.80 13.14
CA PRO A 84 11.62 19.62 14.04
C PRO A 84 10.27 18.90 14.25
N ALA A 85 9.92 18.67 15.51
CA ALA A 85 8.63 18.09 15.87
C ALA A 85 7.54 18.95 15.20
N SER A 86 6.72 18.34 14.35
CA SER A 86 5.55 19.00 13.81
C SER A 86 4.66 19.39 14.98
N ALA A 87 4.56 20.69 15.26
CA ALA A 87 3.54 21.20 16.17
C ALA A 87 2.16 20.72 15.66
N PRO A 88 1.27 20.23 16.53
CA PRO A 88 -0.06 19.83 16.12
C PRO A 88 -0.74 21.02 15.43
N ALA A 89 -1.31 20.77 14.25
CA ALA A 89 -1.99 21.76 13.46
C ALA A 89 -3.04 22.48 14.33
N ALA A 90 -2.79 23.74 14.63
CA ALA A 90 -3.78 24.60 15.26
C ALA A 90 -5.02 24.62 14.35
N ALA A 91 -6.19 24.39 14.95
CA ALA A 91 -7.49 24.45 14.29
C ALA A 91 -7.60 25.70 13.41
N PRO A 92 -8.25 25.62 12.23
CA PRO A 92 -8.35 26.76 11.33
C PRO A 92 -9.13 27.86 12.03
N ARG A 93 -8.43 28.95 12.41
CA ARG A 93 -9.09 30.19 12.81
C ARG A 93 -9.91 30.67 11.62
N ALA A 94 -11.21 30.85 11.84
CA ALA A 94 -12.13 31.43 10.88
C ALA A 94 -11.54 32.76 10.37
N ARG A 95 -11.15 32.79 9.10
CA ARG A 95 -10.73 34.02 8.44
C ARG A 95 -11.99 34.85 8.24
N ASN A 96 -12.12 35.93 9.02
CA ASN A 96 -13.07 36.98 8.70
C ASN A 96 -12.72 37.52 7.32
N VAL A 97 -13.58 37.20 6.35
CA VAL A 97 -13.53 37.76 5.00
C VAL A 97 -13.94 39.22 5.12
N LEU A 98 -12.94 40.11 5.14
CA LEU A 98 -13.17 41.52 4.85
C LEU A 98 -13.69 41.61 3.41
N ARG A 99 -14.93 42.07 3.31
CA ARG A 99 -15.65 42.29 2.07
C ARG A 99 -14.98 43.48 1.35
N GLY A 100 -14.23 43.21 0.29
CA GLY A 100 -13.65 44.25 -0.57
C GLY A 100 -12.40 43.78 -1.31
N GLY A 101 -12.56 43.29 -2.54
CA GLY A 101 -11.47 42.97 -3.45
C GLY A 101 -11.95 42.21 -4.68
N SER A 102 -11.72 42.76 -5.87
CA SER A 102 -12.11 42.22 -7.17
C SER A 102 -11.73 40.74 -7.36
N PRO A 103 -12.49 39.97 -8.18
CA PRO A 103 -12.19 38.57 -8.40
C PRO A 103 -10.86 38.44 -9.15
N GLY A 104 -9.83 37.98 -8.43
CA GLY A 104 -8.60 37.49 -9.04
C GLY A 104 -8.92 36.26 -9.89
N ILE A 105 -8.77 36.40 -11.21
CA ILE A 105 -8.86 35.30 -12.16
C ILE A 105 -7.56 34.48 -12.01
N GLY A 106 -7.51 33.63 -10.98
CA GLY A 106 -6.55 32.53 -10.91
C GLY A 106 -7.12 31.33 -11.67
N PRO A 107 -6.30 30.54 -12.41
CA PRO A 107 -6.80 29.35 -13.07
C PRO A 107 -7.32 28.36 -12.03
N ARG A 108 -8.65 28.23 -11.94
CA ARG A 108 -9.30 27.20 -11.14
C ARG A 108 -9.10 25.88 -11.87
N VAL A 109 -8.17 25.06 -11.39
CA VAL A 109 -8.04 23.67 -11.85
C VAL A 109 -9.29 22.92 -11.42
N VAL A 110 -10.31 22.94 -12.26
CA VAL A 110 -11.47 22.09 -12.15
C VAL A 110 -11.02 20.71 -12.58
N ARG A 111 -10.68 19.85 -11.62
CA ARG A 111 -10.63 18.42 -11.89
C ARG A 111 -12.05 17.99 -12.21
N HIS A 112 -12.36 17.86 -13.51
CA HIS A 112 -13.56 17.15 -13.92
C HIS A 112 -13.43 15.73 -13.39
N ARG A 113 -14.18 15.43 -12.32
CA ARG A 113 -14.49 14.06 -11.95
C ARG A 113 -15.51 13.61 -13.01
N PRO A 114 -15.17 12.73 -13.95
CA PRO A 114 -16.16 12.26 -14.91
C PRO A 114 -17.29 11.61 -14.12
N GLY A 115 -18.53 11.97 -14.45
CA GLY A 115 -19.71 11.42 -13.80
C GLY A 115 -19.81 9.91 -14.04
N PRO A 116 -20.65 9.22 -13.26
CA PRO A 116 -20.77 7.76 -13.38
C PRO A 116 -21.11 7.35 -14.82
N GLN A 117 -22.17 7.95 -15.38
CA GLN A 117 -22.72 7.65 -16.72
C GLN A 117 -21.82 8.00 -17.93
N GLN A 118 -20.54 8.31 -17.73
CA GLN A 118 -19.60 8.57 -18.81
C GLN A 118 -19.34 7.25 -19.55
N GLN A 119 -19.86 7.12 -20.77
CA GLN A 119 -19.49 6.02 -21.66
C GLN A 119 -17.99 6.10 -21.99
N VAL A 120 -17.30 4.97 -21.84
CA VAL A 120 -15.88 4.83 -22.15
C VAL A 120 -15.80 3.99 -23.41
N ASP A 121 -15.38 4.59 -24.51
CA ASP A 121 -15.28 3.90 -25.80
C ASP A 121 -13.99 3.06 -25.83
N LEU A 122 -14.13 1.76 -25.57
CA LEU A 122 -13.09 0.74 -25.77
C LEU A 122 -13.43 -0.10 -27.02
N GLY A 123 -13.66 0.53 -28.17
CA GLY A 123 -13.88 -0.19 -29.43
C GLY A 123 -15.26 -0.85 -29.50
N ASP A 124 -15.33 -2.13 -29.90
CA ASP A 124 -16.60 -2.83 -30.24
C ASP A 124 -17.52 -3.15 -29.03
N LEU A 125 -17.20 -2.65 -27.84
CA LEU A 125 -18.02 -2.81 -26.64
C LEU A 125 -18.26 -1.45 -25.98
N SER A 126 -19.40 -0.82 -26.27
CA SER A 126 -19.84 0.37 -25.55
C SER A 126 -20.42 -0.02 -24.19
N MET A 127 -19.57 -0.10 -23.18
CA MET A 127 -19.96 -0.32 -21.78
C MET A 127 -19.81 0.96 -20.97
N THR A 128 -20.65 1.10 -19.94
CA THR A 128 -20.54 2.23 -19.01
C THR A 128 -19.30 2.10 -18.15
N ARG A 129 -18.77 3.22 -17.66
CA ARG A 129 -17.62 3.22 -16.77
C ARG A 129 -17.87 2.42 -15.49
N GLU A 130 -19.10 2.40 -14.99
CA GLU A 130 -19.50 1.58 -13.85
C GLU A 130 -19.30 0.11 -14.13
N GLU A 131 -19.86 -0.41 -15.23
CA GLU A 131 -19.75 -1.82 -15.62
C GLU A 131 -18.28 -2.23 -15.81
N LEU A 132 -17.49 -1.36 -16.44
CA LEU A 132 -16.06 -1.60 -16.69
C LEU A 132 -15.26 -1.60 -15.36
N MET A 133 -15.59 -0.70 -14.44
CA MET A 133 -15.00 -0.65 -13.10
C MET A 133 -15.45 -1.83 -12.23
N GLU A 134 -16.67 -2.33 -12.42
CA GLU A 134 -17.20 -3.51 -11.75
C GLU A 134 -16.45 -4.76 -12.19
N ILE A 135 -16.25 -4.94 -13.50
CA ILE A 135 -15.41 -6.01 -14.05
C ILE A 135 -13.99 -5.93 -13.49
N PHE A 136 -13.39 -4.73 -13.39
CA PHE A 136 -12.05 -4.59 -12.81
C PHE A 136 -12.00 -4.89 -11.31
N ARG A 137 -13.03 -4.52 -10.54
CA ARG A 137 -13.12 -4.85 -9.10
C ARG A 137 -13.33 -6.33 -8.89
N GLU A 138 -14.19 -6.95 -9.69
CA GLU A 138 -14.41 -8.39 -9.70
C GLU A 138 -13.11 -9.14 -10.07
N ALA A 139 -12.40 -8.68 -11.10
CA ALA A 139 -11.10 -9.21 -11.51
C ALA A 139 -9.99 -8.96 -10.46
N ALA A 140 -10.07 -7.88 -9.70
CA ALA A 140 -9.17 -7.58 -8.58
C ALA A 140 -9.53 -8.35 -7.29
N GLY A 141 -10.66 -9.05 -7.26
CA GLY A 141 -11.18 -9.69 -6.05
C GLY A 141 -11.71 -8.71 -4.99
N GLU A 142 -11.92 -7.45 -5.36
CA GLU A 142 -12.50 -6.37 -4.53
C GLU A 142 -14.00 -6.22 -4.79
N GLY A 143 -14.71 -7.35 -4.96
CA GLY A 143 -16.17 -7.37 -5.04
C GLY A 143 -16.81 -6.85 -3.75
N GLU A 144 -18.02 -6.30 -3.85
CA GLU A 144 -18.82 -5.99 -2.67
C GLU A 144 -18.98 -7.26 -1.83
N ALA A 145 -18.71 -7.18 -0.53
CA ALA A 145 -18.80 -8.35 0.33
C ALA A 145 -20.24 -8.89 0.30
N PRO A 146 -20.43 -10.21 0.17
CA PRO A 146 -21.75 -10.81 0.13
C PRO A 146 -22.59 -10.36 1.32
N PRO A 147 -23.87 -10.08 1.11
CA PRO A 147 -24.78 -9.70 2.18
C PRO A 147 -25.16 -10.91 3.04
N LEU A 148 -25.20 -10.70 4.35
CA LEU A 148 -25.72 -11.67 5.31
C LEU A 148 -27.23 -11.84 5.10
N ALA A 149 -27.75 -13.05 5.26
CA ALA A 149 -29.18 -13.28 5.21
C ALA A 149 -29.87 -12.55 6.38
N GLY A 150 -30.92 -11.78 6.08
CA GLY A 150 -31.59 -10.89 7.06
C GLY A 150 -32.05 -11.56 8.36
N LYS A 151 -32.32 -12.87 8.34
CA LYS A 151 -32.68 -13.65 9.54
C LYS A 151 -31.56 -13.78 10.59
N TRP A 152 -30.33 -13.44 10.22
CA TRP A 152 -29.14 -13.54 11.09
C TRP A 152 -28.53 -12.18 11.44
N GLU A 153 -29.06 -11.08 10.90
CA GLU A 153 -28.55 -9.73 11.17
C GLU A 153 -28.65 -9.38 12.66
N GLY A 154 -27.55 -8.87 13.23
CA GLY A 154 -27.45 -8.57 14.66
C GLY A 154 -27.46 -9.82 15.57
N GLY A 155 -27.41 -11.02 14.99
CA GLY A 155 -27.40 -12.28 15.74
C GLY A 155 -26.05 -12.59 16.38
N THR A 156 -26.07 -13.48 17.36
CA THR A 156 -24.88 -13.94 18.08
C THR A 156 -24.81 -15.47 18.05
N LEU A 157 -23.63 -16.01 17.75
CA LEU A 157 -23.30 -17.42 17.86
C LEU A 157 -22.80 -17.71 19.27
N GLN A 158 -23.39 -18.68 19.95
CA GLN A 158 -22.88 -19.21 21.21
C GLN A 158 -22.20 -20.56 21.00
N LEU A 159 -20.94 -20.66 21.39
CA LEU A 159 -20.19 -21.91 21.46
C LEU A 159 -20.36 -22.49 22.86
N ILE A 160 -21.16 -23.55 22.97
CA ILE A 160 -21.44 -24.23 24.24
C ILE A 160 -20.44 -25.39 24.40
N PRO A 161 -19.57 -25.36 25.43
CA PRO A 161 -18.67 -26.47 25.72
C PRO A 161 -19.47 -27.71 26.14
N GLY A 162 -19.04 -28.89 25.69
CA GLY A 162 -19.64 -30.16 26.15
C GLY A 162 -19.40 -30.47 27.64
N LYS A 163 -18.53 -29.70 28.31
CA LYS A 163 -18.30 -29.79 29.75
C LYS A 163 -19.08 -28.67 30.46
N PRO A 164 -19.93 -28.99 31.45
CA PRO A 164 -20.82 -28.02 32.09
C PRO A 164 -20.08 -26.97 32.95
N GLU A 165 -18.81 -27.21 33.29
CA GLU A 165 -17.98 -26.31 34.09
C GLU A 165 -17.43 -25.12 33.29
N LEU A 166 -17.46 -25.18 31.95
CA LEU A 166 -16.88 -24.17 31.08
C LEU A 166 -17.96 -23.19 30.59
N GLN A 167 -17.63 -21.90 30.60
CA GLN A 167 -18.52 -20.85 30.11
C GLN A 167 -18.65 -20.89 28.59
N ALA A 168 -19.87 -20.60 28.11
CA ALA A 168 -20.14 -20.46 26.70
C ALA A 168 -19.38 -19.24 26.13
N LYS A 169 -18.84 -19.39 24.92
CA LYS A 169 -18.18 -18.30 24.21
C LYS A 169 -19.14 -17.69 23.20
N GLU A 170 -19.39 -16.40 23.34
CA GLU A 170 -20.23 -15.65 22.40
C GLU A 170 -19.37 -15.02 21.30
N LEU A 171 -19.89 -15.05 20.07
CA LEU A 171 -19.27 -14.51 18.87
C LEU A 171 -20.34 -13.84 18.01
N PRO A 172 -20.19 -12.58 17.59
CA PRO A 172 -21.13 -11.95 16.66
C PRO A 172 -21.20 -12.74 15.34
N ILE A 173 -22.40 -12.98 14.81
CA ILE A 173 -22.57 -13.73 13.56
C ILE A 173 -21.93 -12.99 12.39
N ASP A 174 -22.00 -11.66 12.36
CA ASP A 174 -21.33 -10.82 11.37
C ASP A 174 -19.82 -11.08 11.30
N SER A 175 -19.18 -11.27 12.47
CA SER A 175 -17.75 -11.56 12.55
C SER A 175 -17.41 -12.96 12.04
N LEU A 176 -18.28 -13.95 12.27
CA LEU A 176 -18.12 -15.29 11.69
C LEU A 176 -18.28 -15.23 10.18
N PHE A 177 -19.35 -14.59 9.71
CA PHE A 177 -19.69 -14.52 8.30
C PHE A 177 -18.61 -13.80 7.50
N HIS A 178 -18.09 -12.68 8.01
CA HIS A 178 -16.95 -12.00 7.39
C HIS A 178 -15.73 -12.93 7.25
N LYS A 179 -15.45 -13.79 8.23
CA LYS A 179 -14.37 -14.79 8.13
C LYS A 179 -14.65 -15.85 7.08
N VAL A 180 -15.90 -16.31 6.97
CA VAL A 180 -16.31 -17.28 5.94
C VAL A 180 -16.13 -16.69 4.54
N VAL A 181 -16.56 -15.44 4.33
CA VAL A 181 -16.35 -14.68 3.09
C VAL A 181 -14.85 -14.54 2.78
N MET A 182 -14.04 -14.14 3.76
CA MET A 182 -12.58 -14.05 3.56
C MET A 182 -11.93 -15.37 3.13
N VAL A 183 -12.40 -16.51 3.65
CA VAL A 183 -11.90 -17.83 3.24
C VAL A 183 -12.30 -18.13 1.80
N ARG A 184 -13.55 -17.84 1.41
CA ARG A 184 -14.04 -17.99 0.03
C ARG A 184 -13.16 -17.23 -0.96
N ASP A 185 -12.88 -15.97 -0.66
CA ASP A 185 -12.14 -15.10 -1.58
C ASP A 185 -10.67 -15.55 -1.70
N ARG A 186 -10.06 -16.01 -0.60
CA ARG A 186 -8.72 -16.61 -0.62
C ARG A 186 -8.66 -17.90 -1.42
N LEU A 187 -9.68 -18.75 -1.33
CA LEU A 187 -9.76 -19.98 -2.13
C LEU A 187 -9.91 -19.66 -3.62
N ARG A 188 -10.72 -18.66 -3.98
CA ARG A 188 -10.88 -18.22 -5.38
C ARG A 188 -9.55 -17.72 -5.96
N VAL A 189 -8.81 -16.90 -5.20
CA VAL A 189 -7.48 -16.43 -5.62
C VAL A 189 -6.47 -17.59 -5.72
N LEU A 190 -6.55 -18.56 -4.83
CA LEU A 190 -5.69 -19.76 -4.88
C LEU A 190 -5.94 -20.57 -6.14
N GLU A 191 -7.21 -20.79 -6.49
CA GLU A 191 -7.61 -21.49 -7.71
C GLU A 191 -7.09 -20.78 -8.98
N GLN A 192 -7.28 -19.46 -9.06
CA GLN A 192 -6.74 -18.65 -10.17
C GLN A 192 -5.22 -18.79 -10.30
N LYS A 193 -4.49 -18.74 -9.18
CA LYS A 193 -3.02 -18.90 -9.17
C LYS A 193 -2.58 -20.27 -9.63
N LEU A 194 -3.31 -21.32 -9.26
CA LEU A 194 -3.02 -22.69 -9.72
C LEU A 194 -3.24 -22.85 -11.22
N ASN A 195 -4.33 -22.27 -11.74
CA ASN A 195 -4.64 -22.29 -13.17
C ASN A 195 -3.53 -21.60 -13.99
N ALA A 196 -3.07 -20.44 -13.50
CA ALA A 196 -2.01 -19.65 -14.13
C ALA A 196 -0.58 -20.17 -13.86
N HIS A 197 -0.40 -21.24 -13.07
CA HIS A 197 0.93 -21.70 -12.69
C HIS A 197 1.66 -22.34 -13.88
N PRO A 198 2.87 -21.86 -14.25
CA PRO A 198 3.55 -22.28 -15.48
C PRO A 198 4.30 -23.62 -15.36
N LYS A 199 4.56 -24.10 -14.13
CA LYS A 199 5.37 -25.31 -13.88
C LYS A 199 4.57 -26.55 -13.49
N LEU A 200 3.26 -26.42 -13.28
CA LEU A 200 2.41 -27.55 -12.93
C LEU A 200 1.94 -28.24 -14.21
N THR A 201 1.98 -29.57 -14.22
CA THR A 201 1.40 -30.38 -15.29
C THR A 201 -0.12 -30.32 -15.24
N ASP A 202 -0.78 -30.59 -16.36
CA ASP A 202 -2.26 -30.57 -16.42
C ASP A 202 -2.89 -31.60 -15.46
N ALA A 203 -2.25 -32.76 -15.27
CA ALA A 203 -2.70 -33.78 -14.33
C ALA A 203 -2.68 -33.27 -12.87
N GLU A 204 -1.59 -32.63 -12.44
CA GLU A 204 -1.48 -32.05 -11.10
C GLU A 204 -2.48 -30.89 -10.90
N LYS A 205 -2.69 -30.07 -11.93
CA LYS A 205 -3.71 -29.01 -11.88
C LYS A 205 -5.11 -29.58 -11.64
N VAL A 206 -5.48 -30.64 -12.36
CA VAL A 206 -6.78 -31.30 -12.19
C VAL A 206 -6.93 -31.89 -10.79
N GLU A 207 -5.88 -32.53 -10.25
CA GLU A 207 -5.91 -33.07 -8.88
C GLU A 207 -6.14 -31.97 -7.83
N LEU A 208 -5.40 -30.86 -7.95
CA LEU A 208 -5.52 -29.71 -7.04
C LEU A 208 -6.87 -29.01 -7.17
N GLN A 209 -7.39 -28.85 -8.39
CA GLN A 209 -8.74 -28.33 -8.63
C GLN A 209 -9.80 -29.23 -7.98
N SER A 210 -9.69 -30.55 -8.13
CA SER A 210 -10.60 -31.50 -7.46
C SER A 210 -10.53 -31.38 -5.94
N TYR A 211 -9.34 -31.18 -5.37
CA TYR A 211 -9.19 -30.92 -3.95
C TYR A 211 -9.86 -29.61 -3.52
N ILE A 212 -9.68 -28.52 -4.27
CA ILE A 212 -10.35 -27.24 -4.02
C ILE A 212 -11.87 -27.37 -4.08
N THR A 213 -12.40 -28.09 -5.07
CA THR A 213 -13.85 -28.37 -5.18
C THR A 213 -14.39 -29.13 -3.95
N ARG A 214 -13.62 -30.06 -3.39
CA ARG A 214 -13.98 -30.74 -2.14
C ARG A 214 -13.95 -29.80 -0.93
N VAL A 215 -13.00 -28.87 -0.88
CA VAL A 215 -12.96 -27.81 0.14
C VAL A 215 -14.19 -26.90 0.03
N TYR A 216 -14.61 -26.53 -1.18
CA TYR A 216 -15.87 -25.79 -1.37
C TYR A 216 -17.08 -26.59 -0.90
N GLY A 217 -17.09 -27.91 -1.14
CA GLY A 217 -18.10 -28.83 -0.62
C GLY A 217 -18.23 -28.82 0.90
N SER A 218 -17.12 -28.81 1.65
CA SER A 218 -17.17 -28.78 3.12
C SER A 218 -17.65 -27.44 3.70
N LEU A 219 -17.56 -26.35 2.92
CA LEU A 219 -18.04 -25.03 3.30
C LEU A 219 -19.54 -24.81 3.02
N THR A 220 -20.20 -25.72 2.28
CA THR A 220 -21.63 -25.63 1.94
C THR A 220 -22.55 -25.57 3.17
N SER A 221 -22.10 -26.06 4.33
CA SER A 221 -22.83 -25.93 5.60
C SER A 221 -23.09 -24.47 6.00
N PHE A 222 -22.28 -23.52 5.53
CA PHE A 222 -22.44 -22.09 5.77
C PHE A 222 -23.39 -21.39 4.78
N ASN A 223 -23.94 -22.10 3.77
CA ASN A 223 -24.82 -21.50 2.76
C ASN A 223 -26.05 -20.81 3.35
N HIS A 224 -26.51 -21.23 4.53
CA HIS A 224 -27.63 -20.59 5.23
C HIS A 224 -27.36 -19.18 5.73
N LEU A 225 -26.10 -18.74 5.76
CA LEU A 225 -25.70 -17.39 6.14
C LEU A 225 -25.79 -16.40 4.97
N PHE A 226 -25.75 -16.87 3.73
CA PHE A 226 -25.80 -16.00 2.54
C PHE A 226 -27.24 -15.61 2.22
N ARG A 227 -27.45 -14.34 1.90
CA ARG A 227 -28.74 -13.85 1.41
C ARG A 227 -29.02 -14.33 -0.01
N ASP A 228 -28.02 -14.18 -0.87
CA ASP A 228 -28.12 -14.42 -2.31
C ASP A 228 -27.54 -15.81 -2.66
N LYS A 229 -28.14 -16.49 -3.63
CA LYS A 229 -27.75 -17.86 -4.00
C LYS A 229 -26.43 -17.90 -4.79
N ASP A 230 -26.15 -16.86 -5.56
CA ASP A 230 -24.95 -16.78 -6.40
C ASP A 230 -23.66 -16.65 -5.56
N ASP A 231 -23.80 -16.21 -4.31
CA ASP A 231 -22.70 -16.11 -3.36
C ASP A 231 -22.43 -17.39 -2.57
N GLN A 232 -23.33 -18.39 -2.66
CA GLN A 232 -23.23 -19.63 -1.92
C GLN A 232 -22.09 -20.51 -2.43
N PHE A 233 -21.60 -21.36 -1.54
CA PHE A 233 -20.62 -22.37 -1.91
C PHE A 233 -21.30 -23.47 -2.72
N THR A 234 -20.65 -23.87 -3.81
CA THR A 234 -21.00 -25.02 -4.65
C THR A 234 -19.85 -26.02 -4.60
N GLY A 235 -20.14 -27.22 -4.10
CA GLY A 235 -19.20 -28.35 -4.10
C GLY A 235 -19.62 -29.44 -5.07
N ALA A 236 -18.76 -30.44 -5.24
CA ALA A 236 -19.15 -31.70 -5.86
C ALA A 236 -20.30 -32.30 -5.03
N LYS A 237 -21.47 -32.50 -5.65
CA LYS A 237 -22.55 -33.25 -5.02
C LYS A 237 -22.02 -34.66 -4.79
N SER A 238 -22.03 -35.12 -3.54
CA SER A 238 -21.97 -36.54 -3.25
C SER A 238 -23.27 -37.15 -3.80
N GLU A 239 -23.23 -37.74 -4.99
CA GLU A 239 -24.23 -38.73 -5.36
C GLU A 239 -23.99 -39.95 -4.50
N GLU A 240 -24.87 -40.16 -3.52
CA GLU A 240 -25.01 -41.39 -2.76
C GLU A 240 -26.42 -41.94 -3.00
#